data_AF-A0A946CEC6-F1
#
_entry.id   AF-A0A946CEC6-F1
#
_cell.length_a   1.000
_cell.length_b   1.000
_cell.length_c   1.000
_cell.angle_alpha   90.00
_cell.angle_beta   90.00
_cell.angle_gamma   90.00
#
_symmetry.space_group_name_H-M   'P 1'
#
loop_
_entity.id
_entity.type
_entity.pdbx_description
1 polymer ?
#
loop_
_entity_poly.entity_id
_entity_poly.type
_entity_poly.pdbx_seq_one_letter_code
_entity_poly.pdbx_strand_id
1 'polypeptide(L)'
;MDIQKIVDTTFPLFEAHKNEDDIEVEIRLGRQNGSFFDTNVGKDAWKKVLRGLQKYDRWEKKESKSYEVYYNDAESVRITNDEDTGDQDMIQKIKVRKEDFVNSEQPLDVRFCISREIPTTGEYEMDRKRSKTRHSFVRKNLSIDMTISSGDNADMDSEEEASYQIELEIIKPKDVDSDARFFNLLHKINDISFLLL
;
A
#
# COMPACT_ATOMS: atom_id res chain seq x y z
N MET A 1 -1.05 5.39 -17.22
CA MET A 1 -2.10 4.39 -16.94
C MET A 1 -3.44 4.93 -17.39
N ASP A 2 -4.36 4.10 -17.87
CA ASP A 2 -5.74 4.52 -18.17
C ASP A 2 -6.52 4.64 -16.85
N ILE A 3 -6.52 5.85 -16.27
CA ILE A 3 -7.15 6.10 -14.97
C ILE A 3 -8.67 6.00 -15.07
N GLN A 4 -9.26 6.36 -16.21
CA GLN A 4 -10.71 6.28 -16.38
C GLN A 4 -11.17 4.83 -16.28
N LYS A 5 -10.48 3.91 -16.96
CA LYS A 5 -10.76 2.47 -16.84
C LYS A 5 -10.66 1.97 -15.40
N ILE A 6 -9.66 2.41 -14.63
CA ILE A 6 -9.54 2.02 -13.21
C ILE A 6 -10.73 2.55 -12.42
N VAL A 7 -11.09 3.83 -12.61
CA VAL A 7 -12.23 4.46 -11.93
C VAL A 7 -13.54 3.76 -12.27
N ASP A 8 -13.81 3.50 -13.54
CA ASP A 8 -15.05 2.85 -13.99
C ASP A 8 -15.22 1.46 -13.37
N THR A 9 -14.13 0.70 -13.24
CA THR A 9 -14.14 -0.63 -12.60
C THR A 9 -14.27 -0.54 -11.08
N THR A 10 -13.52 0.36 -10.43
CA THR A 10 -13.34 0.34 -8.97
C THR A 10 -14.30 1.23 -8.21
N PHE A 11 -14.83 2.29 -8.82
CA PHE A 11 -15.72 3.23 -8.14
C PHE A 11 -17.01 2.57 -7.61
N PRO A 12 -17.71 1.69 -8.36
CA PRO A 12 -18.86 0.97 -7.80
C PRO A 12 -18.51 0.08 -6.61
N LEU A 13 -17.32 -0.53 -6.62
CA LEU A 13 -16.82 -1.35 -5.51
C LEU A 13 -16.50 -0.49 -4.29
N PHE A 14 -15.86 0.66 -4.54
CA PHE A 14 -15.55 1.65 -3.51
C PHE A 14 -16.82 2.18 -2.83
N GLU A 15 -17.82 2.62 -3.61
CA GLU A 15 -19.09 3.13 -3.06
C GLU A 15 -19.83 2.09 -2.22
N ALA A 16 -19.76 0.81 -2.59
CA ALA A 16 -20.38 -0.27 -1.84
C ALA A 16 -19.78 -0.49 -0.45
N HIS A 17 -18.51 -0.13 -0.25
CA HIS A 17 -17.75 -0.47 0.97
C HIS A 17 -17.24 0.75 1.76
N LYS A 18 -17.18 1.96 1.18
CA LYS A 18 -16.54 3.14 1.82
C LYS A 18 -17.12 3.54 3.17
N ASN A 19 -18.36 3.13 3.46
CA ASN A 19 -19.08 3.45 4.70
C ASN A 19 -18.95 2.37 5.77
N GLU A 20 -18.33 1.23 5.46
CA GLU A 20 -18.05 0.19 6.44
C GLU A 20 -17.00 0.67 7.45
N ASP A 21 -17.03 0.06 8.64
CA ASP A 21 -16.03 0.31 9.67
C ASP A 21 -14.79 -0.55 9.43
N ASP A 22 -13.65 -0.01 9.88
CA ASP A 22 -12.32 -0.60 9.75
C ASP A 22 -11.89 -0.83 8.29
N ILE A 23 -12.48 -0.08 7.35
CA ILE A 23 -12.20 -0.21 5.93
C ILE A 23 -10.87 0.44 5.56
N GLU A 24 -10.06 -0.27 4.80
CA GLU A 24 -8.83 0.23 4.17
C GLU A 24 -9.00 0.14 2.65
N VAL A 25 -8.69 1.23 1.95
CA VAL A 25 -8.70 1.31 0.49
C VAL A 25 -7.32 1.72 0.02
N GLU A 26 -6.61 0.76 -0.58
CA GLU A 26 -5.23 0.93 -1.00
C GLU A 26 -5.06 0.64 -2.50
N ILE A 27 -4.05 1.28 -3.08
CA ILE A 27 -3.58 1.07 -4.44
C ILE A 27 -2.10 0.72 -4.35
N ARG A 28 -1.74 -0.48 -4.80
CA ARG A 28 -0.35 -0.95 -4.81
C ARG A 28 0.22 -0.88 -6.22
N LEU A 29 1.46 -0.39 -6.32
CA LEU A 29 2.22 -0.44 -7.56
C LEU A 29 3.10 -1.69 -7.59
N GLY A 30 3.29 -2.26 -8.76
CA GLY A 30 4.01 -3.52 -8.89
C GLY A 30 4.08 -4.02 -10.33
N ARG A 31 4.24 -5.32 -10.51
CA ARG A 31 4.23 -5.98 -11.82
C ARG A 31 3.46 -7.29 -11.80
N GLN A 32 2.66 -7.52 -12.83
CA GLN A 32 2.05 -8.83 -13.05
C GLN A 32 3.08 -9.81 -13.60
N ASN A 33 3.37 -10.86 -12.83
CA ASN A 33 4.32 -11.92 -13.15
C ASN A 33 3.56 -13.25 -13.30
N GLY A 34 2.98 -13.47 -14.48
CA GLY A 34 2.19 -14.67 -14.76
C GLY A 34 0.92 -14.72 -13.90
N SER A 35 0.88 -15.60 -12.90
CA SER A 35 -0.29 -15.82 -12.03
C SER A 35 -0.32 -14.93 -10.78
N PHE A 36 0.76 -14.22 -10.46
CA PHE A 36 0.84 -13.36 -9.28
C PHE A 36 1.20 -11.92 -9.66
N PHE A 37 0.84 -11.00 -8.78
CA PHE A 37 1.24 -9.60 -8.88
C PHE A 37 2.29 -9.36 -7.82
N ASP A 38 3.48 -9.00 -8.25
CA ASP A 38 4.60 -8.66 -7.40
C ASP A 38 4.51 -7.20 -7.00
N THR A 39 4.43 -6.94 -5.69
CA THR A 39 4.43 -5.57 -5.15
C THR A 39 5.84 -5.00 -4.95
N ASN A 40 6.89 -5.81 -5.16
CA ASN A 40 8.26 -5.31 -5.13
C ASN A 40 8.53 -4.51 -6.42
N VAL A 41 8.69 -3.20 -6.30
CA VAL A 41 9.01 -2.31 -7.43
C VAL A 41 10.51 -2.23 -7.71
N GLY A 42 11.34 -2.82 -6.85
CA GLY A 42 12.79 -2.74 -6.91
C GLY A 42 13.37 -1.44 -6.35
N LYS A 43 14.60 -1.53 -5.83
CA LYS A 43 15.29 -0.46 -5.10
C LYS A 43 15.44 0.84 -5.90
N ASP A 44 15.77 0.74 -7.18
CA ASP A 44 16.08 1.91 -8.01
C ASP A 44 14.83 2.71 -8.36
N ALA A 45 13.75 2.04 -8.74
CA ALA A 45 12.45 2.65 -8.97
C ALA A 45 11.94 3.34 -7.69
N TRP A 46 12.02 2.63 -6.56
CA TRP A 46 11.64 3.15 -5.26
C TRP A 46 12.43 4.42 -4.88
N LYS A 47 13.77 4.41 -5.04
CA LYS A 47 14.63 5.58 -4.77
C LYS A 47 14.34 6.74 -5.72
N LYS A 48 13.99 6.49 -6.98
CA LYS A 48 13.63 7.53 -7.94
C LYS A 48 12.33 8.23 -7.51
N VAL A 49 11.31 7.46 -7.15
CA VAL A 49 10.04 8.01 -6.64
C VAL A 49 10.25 8.76 -5.32
N LEU A 50 10.95 8.18 -4.34
CA LEU A 50 11.20 8.83 -3.04
C LEU A 50 11.84 10.21 -3.22
N ARG A 51 12.88 10.32 -4.07
CA ARG A 51 13.53 11.61 -4.36
C ARG A 51 12.57 12.61 -4.99
N GLY A 52 11.65 12.16 -5.83
CA GLY A 52 10.59 13.00 -6.41
C GLY A 52 9.62 13.52 -5.34
N LEU A 53 9.10 12.63 -4.49
CA LEU A 53 8.18 12.98 -3.41
C LEU A 53 8.82 13.93 -2.40
N GLN A 54 10.10 13.72 -2.05
CA GLN A 54 10.84 14.58 -1.12
C GLN A 54 11.00 16.02 -1.60
N LYS A 55 11.12 16.24 -2.92
CA LYS A 55 11.25 17.57 -3.54
C LYS A 55 9.96 18.38 -3.49
N TYR A 56 8.80 17.74 -3.41
CA TYR A 56 7.54 18.45 -3.28
C TYR A 56 7.41 19.00 -1.85
N ASP A 57 7.03 20.26 -1.73
CA ASP A 57 7.03 21.04 -0.48
C ASP A 57 5.63 21.24 0.12
N ARG A 58 4.56 20.94 -0.63
CA ARG A 58 3.17 21.16 -0.19
C ARG A 58 2.48 19.92 0.38
N TRP A 59 3.24 18.99 0.95
CA TRP A 59 2.67 17.89 1.72
C TRP A 59 2.05 18.43 3.01
N GLU A 60 0.91 17.87 3.41
CA GLU A 60 0.27 18.20 4.68
C GLU A 60 1.01 17.52 5.85
N LYS A 61 1.53 16.31 5.61
CA LYS A 61 2.39 15.57 6.55
C LYS A 61 3.47 14.80 5.78
N LYS A 62 4.68 14.77 6.34
CA LYS A 62 5.76 13.85 5.98
C LYS A 62 6.17 13.12 7.25
N GLU A 63 6.24 11.80 7.19
CA GLU A 63 6.61 10.98 8.34
C GLU A 63 7.51 9.82 7.89
N SER A 64 8.39 9.40 8.79
CA SER A 64 9.20 8.21 8.63
C SER A 64 9.12 7.41 9.92
N LYS A 65 8.78 6.13 9.84
CA LYS A 65 8.67 5.24 10.99
C LYS A 65 9.24 3.87 10.68
N SER A 66 9.74 3.21 11.71
CA SER A 66 10.20 1.83 11.65
C SER A 66 9.37 0.96 12.59
N TYR A 67 9.08 -0.26 12.14
CA TYR A 67 8.22 -1.19 12.86
C TYR A 67 8.71 -2.62 12.69
N GLU A 68 8.46 -3.41 13.71
CA GLU A 68 8.52 -4.86 13.62
C GLU A 68 7.11 -5.41 13.45
N VAL A 69 6.93 -6.25 12.43
CA VAL A 69 5.61 -6.78 12.05
C VAL A 69 5.64 -8.29 12.10
N TYR A 70 4.72 -8.86 12.86
CA TYR A 70 4.54 -10.30 13.02
C TYR A 70 3.24 -10.72 12.36
N TYR A 71 3.28 -11.86 11.67
CA TYR A 71 2.15 -12.37 10.92
C TYR A 71 1.79 -13.76 11.42
N ASN A 72 0.49 -13.98 11.61
CA ASN A 72 -0.12 -15.29 11.60
C ASN A 72 -0.97 -15.39 10.32
N ASP A 73 -0.51 -16.19 9.37
CA ASP A 73 -1.08 -16.28 8.03
C ASP A 73 -2.39 -17.10 8.03
N ALA A 74 -2.55 -18.07 8.95
CA ALA A 74 -3.75 -18.90 9.06
C ALA A 74 -4.98 -18.09 9.47
N GLU A 75 -4.83 -17.22 10.47
CA GLU A 75 -5.88 -16.38 11.03
C GLU A 75 -5.91 -14.96 10.42
N SER A 76 -4.95 -14.66 9.52
CA SER A 76 -4.75 -13.33 8.93
C SER A 76 -4.57 -12.23 9.99
N VAL A 77 -3.87 -12.55 11.08
CA VAL A 77 -3.56 -11.63 12.18
C VAL A 77 -2.20 -10.98 11.95
N ARG A 78 -2.13 -9.68 12.19
CA ARG A 78 -0.91 -8.88 12.13
C ARG A 78 -0.71 -8.15 13.45
N ILE A 79 0.47 -8.31 14.03
CA ILE A 79 0.94 -7.50 15.15
C ILE A 79 1.97 -6.51 14.62
N THR A 80 1.86 -5.24 14.96
CA THR A 80 2.81 -4.18 14.59
C THR A 80 3.32 -3.52 15.86
N ASN A 81 4.64 -3.54 16.04
CA ASN A 81 5.33 -2.89 17.14
C ASN A 81 6.09 -1.68 16.60
N ASP A 82 5.75 -0.48 17.04
CA ASP A 82 6.47 0.76 16.71
C ASP A 82 7.81 0.79 17.48
N GLU A 83 8.92 0.89 16.75
CA GLU A 83 10.26 0.84 17.36
C GLU A 83 10.58 2.07 18.21
N ASP A 84 9.95 3.21 17.91
CA ASP A 84 10.23 4.49 18.57
C ASP A 84 9.41 4.64 19.85
N THR A 85 8.14 4.23 19.83
CA THR A 85 7.23 4.39 20.98
C THR A 85 7.09 3.14 21.83
N GLY A 86 7.34 1.96 21.26
CA GLY A 86 7.03 0.67 21.88
C GLY A 86 5.54 0.33 21.88
N ASP A 87 4.72 1.13 21.19
CA ASP A 87 3.29 0.85 21.03
C ASP A 87 3.10 -0.41 20.19
N GLN A 88 2.09 -1.20 20.55
CA GLN A 88 1.74 -2.44 19.88
C GLN A 88 0.28 -2.41 19.43
N ASP A 89 0.06 -2.59 18.14
CA ASP A 89 -1.25 -2.74 17.53
C ASP A 89 -1.44 -4.17 17.02
N MET A 90 -2.64 -4.72 17.18
CA MET A 90 -3.01 -6.03 16.65
C MET A 90 -4.30 -5.91 15.84
N ILE A 91 -4.26 -6.42 14.61
CA ILE A 91 -5.41 -6.44 13.71
C ILE A 91 -5.64 -7.82 13.11
N GLN A 92 -6.87 -8.09 12.69
CA GLN A 92 -7.20 -9.16 11.75
C GLN A 92 -7.59 -8.53 10.41
N LYS A 93 -6.84 -8.85 9.35
CA LYS A 93 -7.05 -8.28 8.02
C LYS A 93 -7.91 -9.19 7.15
N ILE A 94 -9.08 -8.72 6.76
CA ILE A 94 -10.01 -9.45 5.89
C ILE A 94 -9.98 -8.82 4.49
N LYS A 95 -9.62 -9.60 3.47
CA LYS A 95 -9.64 -9.14 2.07
C LYS A 95 -11.08 -9.07 1.57
N VAL A 96 -11.49 -7.93 1.01
CA VAL A 96 -12.86 -7.71 0.52
C VAL A 96 -12.89 -7.71 -1.00
N ARG A 97 -12.08 -6.88 -1.66
CA ARG A 97 -11.97 -6.80 -3.13
C ARG A 97 -10.53 -6.60 -3.57
N LYS A 98 -10.22 -7.07 -4.77
CA LYS A 98 -8.89 -6.94 -5.38
C LYS A 98 -9.05 -6.93 -6.90
N GLU A 99 -8.59 -5.86 -7.55
CA GLU A 99 -8.63 -5.69 -9.00
C GLU A 99 -7.24 -5.31 -9.52
N ASP A 100 -6.77 -6.04 -10.53
CA ASP A 100 -5.43 -5.86 -11.13
C ASP A 100 -5.55 -5.22 -12.51
N PHE A 101 -4.73 -4.20 -12.76
CA PHE A 101 -4.68 -3.43 -14.00
C PHE A 101 -3.28 -3.48 -14.58
N VAL A 102 -3.13 -4.27 -15.65
CA VAL A 102 -1.88 -4.48 -16.35
C VAL A 102 -1.79 -3.55 -17.55
N ASN A 103 -0.63 -2.88 -17.71
CA ASN A 103 -0.36 -2.06 -18.88
C ASN A 103 1.13 -2.12 -19.24
N SER A 104 1.44 -2.76 -20.37
CA SER A 104 2.81 -2.94 -20.86
C SER A 104 3.51 -1.63 -21.24
N GLU A 105 2.76 -0.55 -21.48
CA GLU A 105 3.31 0.78 -21.79
C GLU A 105 3.65 1.59 -20.53
N GLN A 106 3.32 1.07 -19.35
CA GLN A 106 3.58 1.75 -18.07
C GLN A 106 4.78 1.13 -17.35
N PRO A 107 5.53 1.92 -16.57
CA PRO A 107 6.68 1.43 -15.82
C PRO A 107 6.30 0.47 -14.68
N LEU A 108 5.05 0.51 -14.21
CA LEU A 108 4.48 -0.39 -13.20
C LEU A 108 3.00 -0.66 -13.53
N ASP A 109 2.53 -1.84 -13.15
CA ASP A 109 1.12 -2.21 -13.11
C ASP A 109 0.49 -1.74 -11.78
N VAL A 110 -0.84 -1.81 -11.69
CA VAL A 110 -1.61 -1.30 -10.55
C VAL A 110 -2.51 -2.39 -9.99
N ARG A 111 -2.55 -2.52 -8.66
CA ARG A 111 -3.54 -3.33 -7.94
C ARG A 111 -4.36 -2.44 -7.02
N PHE A 112 -5.67 -2.45 -7.16
CA PHE A 112 -6.61 -1.82 -6.24
C PHE A 112 -7.11 -2.86 -5.24
N CYS A 113 -7.05 -2.56 -3.94
CA CYS A 113 -7.53 -3.44 -2.88
C CYS A 113 -8.51 -2.70 -1.95
N ILE A 114 -9.50 -3.45 -1.48
CA ILE A 114 -10.33 -3.08 -0.33
C ILE A 114 -10.17 -4.20 0.70
N SER A 115 -9.88 -3.82 1.94
CA SER A 115 -9.79 -4.76 3.05
C SER A 115 -10.43 -4.17 4.31
N ARG A 116 -10.72 -5.02 5.30
CA ARG A 116 -11.06 -4.58 6.66
C ARG A 116 -9.91 -4.91 7.61
N GLU A 117 -9.43 -3.93 8.36
CA GLU A 117 -8.38 -4.07 9.37
C GLU A 117 -8.99 -4.00 10.77
N ILE A 118 -9.64 -5.09 11.18
CA ILE A 118 -10.42 -5.12 12.43
C ILE A 118 -9.46 -5.20 13.63
N PRO A 119 -9.50 -4.24 14.57
CA PRO A 119 -8.72 -4.34 15.81
C PRO A 119 -9.04 -5.63 16.56
N THR A 120 -8.02 -6.37 17.00
CA THR A 120 -8.19 -7.66 17.67
C THR A 120 -7.22 -7.83 18.83
N THR A 121 -7.43 -8.86 19.64
CA THR A 121 -6.60 -9.21 20.80
C THR A 121 -6.56 -10.72 20.97
N GLY A 122 -5.43 -11.28 21.41
CA GLY A 122 -5.31 -12.70 21.70
C GLY A 122 -3.87 -13.19 21.66
N GLU A 123 -3.70 -14.49 21.90
CA GLU A 123 -2.43 -15.19 21.73
C GLU A 123 -2.47 -16.01 20.44
N TYR A 124 -1.45 -15.84 19.60
CA TYR A 124 -1.34 -16.48 18.30
C TYR A 124 0.11 -16.90 18.08
N GLU A 125 0.33 -18.08 17.49
CA GLU A 125 1.65 -18.48 17.03
C GLU A 125 2.00 -17.70 15.76
N MET A 126 3.15 -17.02 15.74
CA MET A 126 3.55 -16.17 14.61
C MET A 126 4.38 -16.98 13.61
N ASP A 127 3.99 -16.94 12.34
CA ASP A 127 4.65 -17.68 11.25
C ASP A 127 5.93 -16.96 10.79
N ARG A 128 5.90 -15.62 10.77
CA ARG A 128 7.02 -14.81 10.26
C ARG A 128 7.08 -13.43 10.89
N LYS A 129 8.28 -12.87 10.85
CA LYS A 129 8.62 -11.52 11.30
C LYS A 129 9.22 -10.73 10.14
N ARG A 130 8.79 -9.48 9.98
CA ARG A 130 9.33 -8.52 9.01
C ARG A 130 9.70 -7.22 9.72
N SER A 131 10.85 -6.66 9.40
CA SER A 131 11.22 -5.30 9.79
C SER A 131 10.84 -4.36 8.65
N LYS A 132 10.15 -3.27 8.97
CA LYS A 132 9.64 -2.33 7.98
C LYS A 132 10.07 -0.91 8.29
N THR A 133 10.57 -0.21 7.28
CA THR A 133 10.75 1.25 7.34
C THR A 133 9.85 1.89 6.30
N ARG A 134 8.95 2.77 6.75
CA ARG A 134 7.95 3.44 5.90
C ARG A 134 8.16 4.95 5.90
N HIS A 135 8.17 5.54 4.72
CA HIS A 135 8.06 6.98 4.53
C HIS A 135 6.68 7.32 3.96
N SER A 136 5.90 8.11 4.70
CA SER A 136 4.53 8.48 4.34
C SER A 136 4.43 9.95 3.94
N PHE A 137 3.75 10.21 2.83
CA PHE A 137 3.53 11.54 2.27
C PHE A 137 2.03 11.79 2.14
N VAL A 138 1.47 12.58 3.05
CA VAL A 138 0.01 12.81 3.12
C VAL A 138 -0.36 14.12 2.47
N ARG A 139 -1.38 14.09 1.62
CA ARG A 139 -2.02 15.29 1.10
C ARG A 139 -3.43 15.00 0.56
N LYS A 140 -4.40 15.85 0.91
CA LYS A 140 -5.78 15.82 0.36
C LYS A 140 -6.41 14.43 0.42
N ASN A 141 -6.45 13.84 1.63
CA ASN A 141 -7.08 12.53 1.88
C ASN A 141 -6.40 11.33 1.19
N LEU A 142 -5.16 11.48 0.74
CA LEU A 142 -4.35 10.42 0.19
C LEU A 142 -3.02 10.35 0.94
N SER A 143 -2.62 9.16 1.37
CA SER A 143 -1.24 8.86 1.74
C SER A 143 -0.53 8.21 0.57
N ILE A 144 0.73 8.58 0.34
CA ILE A 144 1.65 7.79 -0.50
C ILE A 144 2.70 7.21 0.45
N ASP A 145 2.72 5.90 0.55
CA ASP A 145 3.55 5.15 1.47
C ASP A 145 4.66 4.41 0.71
N MET A 146 5.89 4.78 1.02
CA MET A 146 7.11 4.19 0.47
C MET A 146 7.69 3.25 1.53
N THR A 147 7.53 1.94 1.37
CA THR A 147 7.92 0.97 2.40
C THR A 147 9.10 0.10 1.95
N ILE A 148 10.10 -0.05 2.81
CA ILE A 148 11.14 -1.09 2.72
C ILE A 148 10.75 -2.17 3.72
N SER A 149 10.71 -3.43 3.28
CA SER A 149 10.40 -4.58 4.15
C SER A 149 11.46 -5.66 4.02
N SER A 150 12.10 -6.00 5.14
CA SER A 150 13.16 -7.01 5.26
C SER A 150 12.84 -8.02 6.37
N GLY A 151 13.74 -9.00 6.58
CA GLY A 151 13.51 -10.16 7.45
C GLY A 151 12.68 -11.22 6.73
N ASP A 152 12.88 -12.51 7.02
CA ASP A 152 12.24 -13.64 6.32
C ASP A 152 12.69 -13.78 4.83
N ASN A 153 14.01 -13.98 4.68
CA ASN A 153 14.64 -14.49 3.46
C ASN A 153 14.29 -15.98 3.33
N ALA A 154 13.11 -16.28 2.78
CA ALA A 154 12.74 -17.64 2.40
C ALA A 154 13.59 -18.16 1.22
N ASP A 155 14.18 -17.25 0.44
CA ASP A 155 15.08 -17.58 -0.66
C ASP A 155 16.53 -17.36 -0.25
N MET A 156 17.26 -18.46 -0.07
CA MET A 156 18.68 -18.46 0.27
C MET A 156 19.57 -17.89 -0.85
N ASP A 157 19.04 -17.77 -2.07
CA ASP A 157 19.75 -17.31 -3.27
C ASP A 157 19.37 -15.86 -3.68
N SER A 158 18.44 -15.21 -2.96
CA SER A 158 18.06 -13.82 -3.25
C SER A 158 19.17 -12.84 -2.88
N GLU A 159 19.70 -12.12 -3.86
CA GLU A 159 20.63 -11.00 -3.65
C GLU A 159 19.95 -9.74 -3.06
N GLU A 160 18.62 -9.64 -3.14
CA GLU A 160 17.86 -8.55 -2.52
C GLU A 160 17.42 -8.92 -1.09
N GLU A 161 18.06 -8.30 -0.10
CA GLU A 161 17.76 -8.46 1.33
C GLU A 161 16.43 -7.82 1.77
N ALA A 162 15.76 -7.09 0.88
CA ALA A 162 14.54 -6.35 1.17
C ALA A 162 13.64 -6.19 -0.06
N SER A 163 12.34 -6.14 0.18
CA SER A 163 11.35 -5.73 -0.82
C SER A 163 11.05 -4.23 -0.69
N TYR A 164 10.84 -3.58 -1.84
CA TYR A 164 10.57 -2.15 -1.93
C TYR A 164 9.17 -1.94 -2.49
N GLN A 165 8.29 -1.34 -1.70
CA GLN A 165 6.86 -1.21 -2.01
C GLN A 165 6.45 0.25 -2.10
N ILE A 166 5.49 0.52 -2.99
CA ILE A 166 4.84 1.84 -3.13
C ILE A 166 3.33 1.61 -3.08
N GLU A 167 2.69 2.23 -2.11
CA GLU A 167 1.26 2.12 -1.85
C GLU A 167 0.65 3.53 -1.83
N LEU A 168 -0.57 3.69 -2.32
CA LEU A 168 -1.39 4.88 -2.14
C LEU A 168 -2.62 4.48 -1.33
N GLU A 169 -2.98 5.23 -0.31
CA GLU A 169 -4.08 4.89 0.59
C GLU A 169 -5.06 6.06 0.72
N ILE A 170 -6.35 5.78 0.56
CA ILE A 170 -7.40 6.77 0.85
C ILE A 170 -7.64 6.77 2.35
N ILE A 171 -7.22 7.86 3.03
CA ILE A 171 -7.17 7.93 4.50
C ILE A 171 -8.57 7.93 5.13
N LYS A 172 -9.52 8.63 4.51
CA LYS A 172 -10.92 8.71 4.94
C LYS A 172 -11.84 8.38 3.77
N PRO A 173 -12.12 7.10 3.50
CA PRO A 173 -13.00 6.68 2.41
C PRO A 173 -14.39 7.34 2.45
N LYS A 174 -14.95 7.52 3.66
CA LYS A 174 -16.26 8.18 3.89
C LYS A 174 -16.32 9.63 3.37
N ASP A 175 -15.18 10.32 3.26
CA ASP A 175 -15.10 11.73 2.82
C ASP A 175 -15.01 11.89 1.28
N VAL A 176 -14.95 10.77 0.54
CA VAL A 176 -14.97 10.77 -0.93
C VAL A 176 -16.42 10.66 -1.40
N ASP A 177 -17.00 11.80 -1.76
CA ASP A 177 -18.43 11.98 -2.03
C ASP A 177 -18.81 11.99 -3.52
N SER A 178 -17.82 11.83 -4.41
CA SER A 178 -18.02 11.93 -5.85
C SER A 178 -16.99 11.13 -6.64
N ASP A 179 -17.40 10.71 -7.83
CA ASP A 179 -16.55 10.11 -8.86
C ASP A 179 -15.37 11.01 -9.22
N ALA A 180 -15.58 12.32 -9.33
CA ALA A 180 -14.54 13.29 -9.63
C ALA A 180 -13.48 13.37 -8.52
N ARG A 181 -13.87 13.28 -7.24
CA ARG A 181 -12.89 13.20 -6.14
C ARG A 181 -12.13 11.90 -6.17
N PHE A 182 -12.80 10.78 -6.38
CA PHE A 182 -12.17 9.47 -6.49
C PHE A 182 -11.18 9.42 -7.67
N PHE A 183 -11.57 9.93 -8.84
CA PHE A 183 -10.71 10.09 -10.00
C PHE A 183 -9.45 10.91 -9.67
N ASN A 184 -9.59 12.04 -9.00
CA ASN A 184 -8.45 12.89 -8.64
C ASN A 184 -7.45 12.19 -7.69
N LEU A 185 -7.94 11.31 -6.81
CA LEU A 185 -7.10 10.48 -5.95
C LEU A 185 -6.35 9.43 -6.79
N LEU A 186 -7.07 8.68 -7.64
CA LEU A 186 -6.46 7.64 -8.48
C LEU A 186 -5.53 8.21 -9.56
N HIS A 187 -5.75 9.44 -10.02
CA HIS A 187 -4.87 10.09 -10.99
C HIS A 187 -3.43 10.25 -10.45
N LYS A 188 -3.21 10.17 -9.13
CA LYS A 188 -1.87 10.18 -8.53
C LYS A 188 -1.02 8.97 -8.90
N ILE A 189 -1.63 7.89 -9.38
CA ILE A 189 -0.92 6.78 -10.04
C ILE A 189 -0.09 7.31 -11.22
N ASN A 190 -0.67 8.17 -12.07
CA ASN A 190 0.03 8.74 -13.22
C ASN A 190 1.14 9.71 -12.79
N ASP A 191 0.91 10.51 -11.74
CA ASP A 191 1.92 11.43 -11.21
C ASP A 191 3.15 10.67 -10.68
N ILE A 192 2.93 9.55 -9.97
CA ILE A 192 4.03 8.66 -9.54
C ILE A 192 4.70 8.00 -10.74
N SER A 193 3.93 7.51 -11.71
CA SER A 193 4.47 6.89 -12.93
C SER A 193 5.37 7.86 -13.70
N PHE A 194 5.04 9.15 -13.72
CA PHE A 194 5.87 10.19 -14.34
C PHE A 194 7.23 10.34 -13.66
N LEU A 195 7.33 10.10 -12.34
CA LEU A 195 8.62 10.11 -11.63
C LEU A 195 9.52 8.92 -12.03
N LEU A 196 8.98 7.89 -12.67
CA LEU A 196 9.72 6.71 -13.11
C LEU A 196 10.26 6.83 -14.54
N LEU A 197 9.68 7.72 -15.36
CA LEU A 197 10.16 8.07 -16.70
C LEU A 197 11.38 8.99 -16.62
#